data_AF-A0A0E3NNN6-F1
#
_entry.id   AF-A0A0E3NNN6-F1
#
_cell.length_a   1.000
_cell.length_b   1.000
_cell.length_c   1.000
_cell.angle_alpha   90.00
_cell.angle_beta   90.00
_cell.angle_gamma   90.00
#
_symmetry.space_group_name_H-M   'P 1'
#
loop_
_entity.id
_entity.type
_entity.pdbx_description
1 polymer ?
#
loop_
_entity_poly.entity_id
_entity_poly.type
_entity_poly.pdbx_seq_one_letter_code
_entity_poly.pdbx_strand_id
1 'polypeptide(L)'
;MAKEDILNALMDAVVEGDDEIAEEFAQKALDEDLDAYEAIVDGLAKGMKIISDMYEKGEAFVPSLLLAADAMYAGMDILTPYIKLDGTSVPRNVIIGTVEGDVHDIGKNLVKTMMTAAGYNMIDLGCDVPLDKFVETAKEKKATAISMSTLMTTTMGGMETVIEQLQEEGIRDSMIVMVGGAPISKDFADSIGADGTAGDASIAVETLTSLVSELPADLWSDSSIAASKMKYKESLAQKGGKEKIDVGLITAEKIKAEFDSVVPKFKETMTKAERFGSAFQDKKVDRLPVAPLACGVSRKFVPCAYKDYSTSAEKYADCVEAGIKYFNMDTFVGLTDLCVDAADFGTTVRYPEEDTPAAIGHIEDYEKMEVPDLKEGTRAYNLIQGNKLATEKAHALNAPMTALIEGPMVALTQIMGATRVLSDLRTNPDVVLKALDKTTTYVEEIMKGMFEEAQPDNLCMVNLWTNNVILSADEYMKSEGQIMQNRIAPLYKQYNKPVVIHNCADAPHWDLISKWNTEYYSYTYYPDEANKGSKDHKYLINTHGKETMFGGEVSPILFLDNSPEGISKMKADTMALQESVLNTLKENGMQSKYMISTGCEVPPGAPCDTITAQTYTVAEKGPELYKKIIG
;
A
#
# COMPACT_ATOMS: atom_id res chain seq x y z
N MET A 1 7.28 33.22 -31.78
CA MET A 1 7.89 33.31 -30.43
C MET A 1 9.25 32.61 -30.47
N ALA A 2 10.22 32.85 -29.56
CA ALA A 2 11.44 32.04 -29.62
C ALA A 2 11.14 30.60 -29.17
N LYS A 3 11.75 29.61 -29.82
CA LYS A 3 11.58 28.18 -29.48
C LYS A 3 11.76 27.91 -27.99
N GLU A 4 12.81 28.49 -27.41
CA GLU A 4 13.14 28.34 -25.98
C GLU A 4 12.02 28.87 -25.07
N ASP A 5 11.34 29.95 -25.47
CA ASP A 5 10.22 30.51 -24.69
C ASP A 5 9.01 29.57 -24.69
N ILE A 6 8.74 28.88 -25.81
CA ILE A 6 7.65 27.91 -25.92
C ILE A 6 7.94 26.67 -25.08
N LEU A 7 9.16 26.13 -25.16
CA LEU A 7 9.58 24.98 -24.36
C LEU A 7 9.55 25.29 -22.86
N ASN A 8 10.03 26.46 -22.46
CA ASN A 8 9.97 26.89 -21.06
C ASN A 8 8.54 27.10 -20.59
N ALA A 9 7.65 27.67 -21.42
CA ALA A 9 6.25 27.81 -21.06
C ALA A 9 5.53 26.46 -20.91
N LEU A 10 5.80 25.47 -21.78
CA LEU A 10 5.29 24.11 -21.62
C LEU A 10 5.80 23.45 -20.32
N MET A 11 7.08 23.67 -20.01
CA MET A 11 7.70 23.17 -18.79
C MET A 11 7.08 23.81 -17.55
N ASP A 12 6.93 25.14 -17.54
CA ASP A 12 6.34 25.90 -16.43
C ASP A 12 4.86 25.52 -16.23
N ALA A 13 4.09 25.35 -17.31
CA ALA A 13 2.70 24.90 -17.25
C ALA A 13 2.57 23.54 -16.54
N VAL A 14 3.45 22.59 -16.85
CA VAL A 14 3.47 21.29 -16.16
C VAL A 14 3.90 21.44 -14.71
N VAL A 15 4.91 22.25 -14.39
CA VAL A 15 5.34 22.47 -12.99
C VAL A 15 4.24 23.12 -12.15
N GLU A 16 3.48 24.04 -12.74
CA GLU A 16 2.36 24.73 -12.09
C GLU A 16 1.06 23.92 -12.10
N GLY A 17 0.97 22.88 -12.94
CA GLY A 17 -0.22 22.04 -13.09
C GLY A 17 -1.36 22.75 -13.83
N ASP A 18 -1.03 23.61 -14.80
CA ASP A 18 -1.98 24.37 -15.60
C ASP A 18 -2.17 23.70 -16.98
N ASP A 19 -3.28 22.99 -17.12
CA ASP A 19 -3.66 22.27 -18.33
C ASP A 19 -4.03 23.21 -19.48
N GLU A 20 -4.77 24.28 -19.21
CA GLU A 20 -5.13 25.30 -20.21
C GLU A 20 -3.89 25.95 -20.85
N ILE A 21 -2.88 26.30 -20.04
CA ILE A 21 -1.61 26.85 -20.55
C ILE A 21 -0.81 25.78 -21.31
N ALA A 22 -0.78 24.54 -20.80
CA ALA A 22 -0.11 23.45 -21.50
C ALA A 22 -0.71 23.21 -22.90
N GLU A 23 -2.05 23.24 -23.02
CA GLU A 23 -2.75 23.16 -24.30
C GLU A 23 -2.41 24.34 -25.22
N GLU A 24 -2.46 25.58 -24.70
CA GLU A 24 -2.17 26.79 -25.46
C GLU A 24 -0.76 26.75 -26.07
N PHE A 25 0.24 26.38 -25.27
CA PHE A 25 1.62 26.36 -25.72
C PHE A 25 1.98 25.11 -26.53
N ALA A 26 1.27 24.00 -26.34
CA ALA A 26 1.34 22.85 -27.23
C ALA A 26 0.85 23.23 -28.64
N GLN A 27 -0.27 23.94 -28.75
CA GLN A 27 -0.76 24.43 -30.05
C GLN A 27 0.21 25.44 -30.68
N LYS A 28 0.77 26.37 -29.89
CA LYS A 28 1.78 27.32 -30.38
C LYS A 28 3.05 26.63 -30.88
N ALA A 29 3.48 25.53 -30.25
CA ALA A 29 4.62 24.75 -30.73
C ALA A 29 4.36 24.26 -32.16
N LEU A 30 3.16 23.74 -32.43
CA LEU A 30 2.76 23.30 -33.77
C LEU A 30 2.66 24.47 -34.75
N ASP A 31 2.06 25.59 -34.33
CA ASP A 31 1.87 26.77 -35.18
C ASP A 31 3.21 27.39 -35.64
N GLU A 32 4.26 27.25 -34.82
CA GLU A 32 5.62 27.75 -35.07
C GLU A 32 6.55 26.67 -35.68
N ASP A 33 6.00 25.54 -36.14
CA ASP A 33 6.71 24.40 -36.76
C ASP A 33 7.81 23.81 -35.87
N LEU A 34 7.62 23.86 -34.55
CA LEU A 34 8.44 23.14 -33.58
C LEU A 34 8.17 21.64 -33.67
N ASP A 35 9.21 20.82 -33.54
CA ASP A 35 9.05 19.39 -33.56
C ASP A 35 8.25 18.91 -32.33
N ALA A 36 7.17 18.17 -32.57
CA ALA A 36 6.25 17.73 -31.51
C ALA A 36 6.92 16.79 -30.51
N TYR A 37 7.85 15.95 -30.98
CA TYR A 37 8.63 15.08 -30.09
C TYR A 37 9.53 15.91 -29.19
N GLU A 38 10.20 16.92 -29.75
CA GLU A 38 11.00 17.86 -28.97
C GLU A 38 10.16 18.63 -27.94
N ALA A 39 8.97 19.11 -28.30
CA ALA A 39 8.07 19.80 -27.36
C ALA A 39 7.62 18.90 -26.19
N ILE A 40 7.37 17.62 -26.43
CA ILE A 40 7.03 16.64 -25.38
C ILE A 40 8.23 16.39 -24.47
N VAL A 41 9.41 16.12 -25.04
CA VAL A 41 10.59 15.71 -24.26
C VAL A 41 11.23 16.89 -23.53
N ASP A 42 11.47 17.99 -24.24
CA ASP A 42 12.20 19.14 -23.73
C ASP A 42 11.31 20.19 -23.08
N GLY A 43 9.98 20.10 -23.22
CA GLY A 43 8.99 20.90 -22.50
C GLY A 43 8.29 20.09 -21.43
N LEU A 44 7.28 19.31 -21.82
CA LEU A 44 6.35 18.64 -20.89
C LEU A 44 7.05 17.66 -19.94
N ALA A 45 7.86 16.74 -20.47
CA ALA A 45 8.54 15.72 -19.67
C ALA A 45 9.61 16.32 -18.74
N LYS A 46 10.27 17.42 -19.14
CA LYS A 46 11.16 18.17 -18.24
C LYS A 46 10.39 18.84 -17.11
N GLY A 47 9.22 19.40 -17.38
CA GLY A 47 8.34 19.93 -16.34
C GLY A 47 7.98 18.87 -15.31
N MET A 48 7.57 17.68 -15.78
CA MET A 48 7.25 16.55 -14.92
C MET A 48 8.46 16.11 -14.08
N LYS A 49 9.68 16.15 -14.65
CA LYS A 49 10.91 15.86 -13.92
C LYS A 49 11.17 16.89 -12.80
N ILE A 50 10.97 18.18 -13.06
CA ILE A 50 11.19 19.24 -12.07
C ILE A 50 10.24 19.07 -10.89
N ILE A 51 8.94 18.88 -11.13
CA ILE A 51 7.98 18.67 -10.03
C ILE A 51 8.23 17.37 -9.27
N SER A 52 8.72 16.32 -9.95
CA SER A 52 9.16 15.08 -9.30
C SER A 52 10.38 15.31 -8.40
N ASP A 53 11.36 16.09 -8.86
CA ASP A 53 12.54 16.46 -8.07
C ASP A 53 12.16 17.34 -6.86
N MET A 54 11.15 18.21 -6.99
CA MET A 54 10.60 18.99 -5.89
C MET A 54 9.91 18.09 -4.87
N TYR A 55 9.12 17.11 -5.33
CA TYR A 55 8.49 16.12 -4.45
C TYR A 55 9.53 15.29 -3.68
N GLU A 56 10.60 14.85 -4.34
CA GLU A 56 11.71 14.14 -3.68
C GLU A 56 12.40 14.97 -2.59
N LYS A 57 12.42 16.31 -2.74
CA LYS A 57 12.95 17.25 -1.76
C LYS A 57 11.93 17.66 -0.68
N GLY A 58 10.68 17.21 -0.76
CA GLY A 58 9.58 17.65 0.12
C GLY A 58 9.11 19.09 -0.15
N GLU A 59 9.40 19.64 -1.33
CA GLU A 59 8.98 20.97 -1.78
C GLU A 59 7.64 20.92 -2.55
N ALA A 60 7.24 19.74 -3.01
CA ALA A 60 5.94 19.46 -3.62
C ALA A 60 5.31 18.21 -3.00
N PHE A 61 3.99 18.04 -3.17
CA PHE A 61 3.21 16.95 -2.58
C PHE A 61 2.36 16.28 -3.66
N VAL A 62 1.76 15.12 -3.36
CA VAL A 62 1.04 14.31 -4.37
C VAL A 62 0.00 15.09 -5.18
N PRO A 63 -0.85 15.97 -4.63
CA PRO A 63 -1.75 16.79 -5.44
C PRO A 63 -1.04 17.63 -6.51
N SER A 64 0.17 18.15 -6.24
CA SER A 64 0.96 18.86 -7.25
C SER A 64 1.36 17.93 -8.40
N LEU A 65 1.76 16.70 -8.08
CA LEU A 65 2.17 15.72 -9.09
C LEU A 65 1.00 15.30 -9.98
N LEU A 66 -0.20 15.19 -9.40
CA LEU A 66 -1.41 14.85 -10.15
C LEU A 66 -1.81 15.97 -11.12
N LEU A 67 -1.82 17.23 -10.66
CA LEU A 67 -2.11 18.36 -11.55
C LEU A 67 -1.04 18.53 -12.64
N ALA A 68 0.24 18.32 -12.30
CA ALA A 68 1.31 18.33 -13.28
C ALA A 68 1.14 17.22 -14.33
N ALA A 69 0.70 16.03 -13.91
CA ALA A 69 0.39 14.93 -14.82
C ALA A 69 -0.77 15.28 -15.76
N ASP A 70 -1.85 15.86 -15.23
CA ASP A 70 -3.00 16.31 -16.02
C ASP A 70 -2.58 17.35 -17.07
N ALA A 71 -1.80 18.37 -16.67
CA ALA A 71 -1.27 19.37 -17.58
C ALA A 71 -0.32 18.77 -18.63
N MET A 72 0.53 17.82 -18.24
CA MET A 72 1.38 17.08 -19.17
C MET A 72 0.54 16.30 -20.19
N TYR A 73 -0.52 15.62 -19.75
CA TYR A 73 -1.41 14.88 -20.65
C TYR A 73 -2.17 15.79 -21.60
N ALA A 74 -2.69 16.93 -21.12
CA ALA A 74 -3.38 17.91 -21.96
C ALA A 74 -2.48 18.41 -23.11
N GLY A 75 -1.22 18.74 -22.81
CA GLY A 75 -0.22 19.08 -23.83
C GLY A 75 0.12 17.91 -24.76
N MET A 76 0.26 16.70 -24.22
CA MET A 76 0.56 15.49 -25.00
C MET A 76 -0.57 15.13 -25.97
N ASP A 77 -1.84 15.31 -25.59
CA ASP A 77 -2.99 15.00 -26.43
C ASP A 77 -3.02 15.86 -27.71
N ILE A 78 -2.51 17.09 -27.63
CA ILE A 78 -2.33 17.99 -28.77
C ILE A 78 -1.09 17.62 -29.59
N LEU A 79 0.04 17.33 -28.96
CA LEU A 79 1.32 17.13 -29.66
C LEU A 79 1.45 15.73 -30.28
N THR A 80 0.97 14.69 -29.60
CA THR A 80 1.15 13.28 -29.98
C THR A 80 0.71 12.98 -31.42
N PRO A 81 -0.44 13.48 -31.92
CA PRO A 81 -0.88 13.24 -33.29
C PRO A 81 0.07 13.79 -34.38
N TYR A 82 0.95 14.74 -34.04
CA TYR A 82 1.86 15.43 -34.97
C TYR A 82 3.29 14.90 -34.91
N ILE A 83 3.55 13.89 -34.08
CA ILE A 83 4.84 13.22 -34.04
C ILE A 83 5.10 12.55 -35.41
N LYS A 84 6.26 12.85 -36.00
CA LYS A 84 6.70 12.21 -37.24
C LYS A 84 7.07 10.76 -36.95
N LEU A 85 6.36 9.83 -37.58
CA LEU A 85 6.69 8.41 -37.50
C LEU A 85 7.93 8.12 -38.34
N ASP A 86 8.91 7.42 -37.78
CA ASP A 86 10.01 6.83 -38.54
C ASP A 86 9.48 5.65 -39.38
N GLY A 87 8.88 5.98 -40.53
CA GLY A 87 8.06 5.08 -41.36
C GLY A 87 8.80 4.02 -42.16
N THR A 88 9.71 3.25 -41.58
CA THR A 88 10.54 2.28 -42.34
C THR A 88 10.34 0.80 -42.01
N SER A 89 9.39 0.41 -41.16
CA SER A 89 9.10 -1.02 -40.91
C SER A 89 7.62 -1.34 -40.67
N VAL A 90 7.25 -2.63 -40.82
CA VAL A 90 5.90 -3.14 -40.49
C VAL A 90 5.64 -2.88 -39.00
N PRO A 91 4.50 -2.25 -38.62
CA PRO A 91 4.22 -1.94 -37.22
C PRO A 91 4.24 -3.20 -36.37
N ARG A 92 5.15 -3.25 -35.40
CA ARG A 92 5.28 -4.34 -34.44
C ARG A 92 4.32 -4.06 -33.27
N ASN A 93 3.50 -5.05 -32.94
CA ASN A 93 2.53 -4.94 -31.84
C ASN A 93 3.27 -4.98 -30.50
N VAL A 94 3.14 -3.94 -29.69
CA VAL A 94 3.76 -3.85 -28.36
C VAL A 94 2.66 -3.61 -27.33
N ILE A 95 2.55 -4.50 -26.37
CA ILE A 95 1.60 -4.37 -25.26
C ILE A 95 2.26 -3.54 -24.15
N ILE A 96 1.51 -2.62 -23.55
CA ILE A 96 1.99 -1.84 -22.41
C ILE A 96 0.91 -1.74 -21.33
N GLY A 97 1.30 -1.83 -20.06
CA GLY A 97 0.37 -1.75 -18.91
C GLY A 97 1.11 -1.66 -17.58
N THR A 98 0.47 -1.12 -16.55
CA THR A 98 0.96 -1.31 -15.17
C THR A 98 0.38 -2.61 -14.62
N VAL A 99 1.17 -3.34 -13.83
CA VAL A 99 0.76 -4.63 -13.28
C VAL A 99 -0.36 -4.47 -12.24
N GLU A 100 -1.11 -5.54 -11.99
CA GLU A 100 -2.19 -5.59 -10.99
C GLU A 100 -1.73 -5.01 -9.64
N GLY A 101 -2.58 -4.16 -9.05
CA GLY A 101 -2.34 -3.43 -7.80
C GLY A 101 -1.60 -2.10 -7.97
N ASP A 102 -1.09 -1.77 -9.16
CA ASP A 102 -0.37 -0.52 -9.41
C ASP A 102 -1.16 0.41 -10.35
N VAL A 103 -1.45 1.61 -9.88
CA VAL A 103 -2.24 2.62 -10.61
C VAL A 103 -1.39 3.69 -11.31
N HIS A 104 -0.06 3.67 -11.15
CA HIS A 104 0.82 4.77 -11.58
C HIS A 104 1.15 4.71 -13.09
N ASP A 105 0.58 5.60 -13.89
CA ASP A 105 0.62 5.48 -15.36
C ASP A 105 1.39 6.57 -16.12
N ILE A 106 1.92 7.59 -15.43
CA ILE A 106 2.64 8.73 -16.04
C ILE A 106 3.83 8.26 -16.88
N GLY A 107 4.76 7.52 -16.27
CA GLY A 107 5.92 6.98 -16.97
C GLY A 107 5.54 6.01 -18.09
N LYS A 108 4.52 5.17 -17.87
CA LYS A 108 3.97 4.25 -18.88
C LYS A 108 3.47 5.00 -20.11
N ASN A 109 2.68 6.06 -19.91
CA ASN A 109 2.09 6.83 -21.01
C ASN A 109 3.13 7.63 -21.79
N LEU A 110 4.20 8.10 -21.12
CA LEU A 110 5.35 8.69 -21.80
C LEU A 110 6.07 7.65 -22.68
N VAL A 111 6.37 6.45 -22.14
CA VAL A 111 6.97 5.35 -22.91
C VAL A 111 6.08 4.96 -24.10
N LYS A 112 4.76 4.82 -23.89
CA LYS A 112 3.78 4.54 -24.96
C LYS A 112 3.88 5.56 -26.09
N THR A 113 3.93 6.84 -25.75
CA THR A 113 3.98 7.93 -26.73
C THR A 113 5.27 7.90 -27.53
N MET A 114 6.41 7.70 -26.86
CA MET A 114 7.71 7.60 -27.52
C MET A 114 7.85 6.34 -28.37
N MET A 115 7.30 5.21 -27.95
CA MET A 115 7.26 3.99 -28.77
C MET A 115 6.36 4.16 -29.99
N THR A 116 5.24 4.87 -29.84
CA THR A 116 4.37 5.23 -30.97
C THR A 116 5.14 6.09 -31.97
N ALA A 117 5.90 7.08 -31.49
CA ALA A 117 6.81 7.90 -32.30
C ALA A 117 7.81 7.05 -33.11
N ALA A 118 8.38 6.02 -32.48
CA ALA A 118 9.32 5.09 -33.08
C ALA A 118 8.66 4.08 -34.06
N GLY A 119 7.36 4.17 -34.31
CA GLY A 119 6.65 3.35 -35.30
C GLY A 119 6.08 2.03 -34.76
N TYR A 120 6.05 1.83 -33.44
CA TYR A 120 5.39 0.67 -32.83
C TYR A 120 3.87 0.83 -32.80
N ASN A 121 3.15 -0.28 -32.95
CA ASN A 121 1.71 -0.32 -32.72
C ASN A 121 1.45 -0.64 -31.24
N MET A 122 1.20 0.39 -30.44
CA MET A 122 1.02 0.27 -29.01
C MET A 122 -0.39 -0.21 -28.65
N ILE A 123 -0.48 -1.30 -27.89
CA ILE A 123 -1.69 -1.84 -27.30
C ILE A 123 -1.64 -1.53 -25.80
N ASP A 124 -2.31 -0.45 -25.40
CA ASP A 124 -2.35 -0.02 -24.00
C ASP A 124 -3.45 -0.77 -23.24
N LEU A 125 -3.06 -1.51 -22.20
CA LEU A 125 -3.98 -2.24 -21.33
C LEU A 125 -4.53 -1.37 -20.19
N GLY A 126 -3.95 -0.18 -19.98
CA GLY A 126 -4.28 0.73 -18.89
C GLY A 126 -3.39 0.55 -17.67
N CYS A 127 -3.95 0.87 -16.51
CA CYS A 127 -3.35 0.62 -15.20
C CYS A 127 -4.16 -0.41 -14.39
N ASP A 128 -3.58 -0.91 -13.29
CA ASP A 128 -4.14 -1.98 -12.46
C ASP A 128 -4.60 -3.18 -13.31
N VAL A 129 -3.72 -3.63 -14.20
CA VAL A 129 -4.07 -4.60 -15.23
C VAL A 129 -4.00 -6.02 -14.66
N PRO A 130 -5.11 -6.79 -14.69
CA PRO A 130 -5.08 -8.20 -14.31
C PRO A 130 -3.99 -8.95 -15.06
N LEU A 131 -3.22 -9.76 -14.33
CA LEU A 131 -1.98 -10.35 -14.86
C LEU A 131 -2.23 -11.26 -16.09
N ASP A 132 -3.34 -11.99 -16.08
CA ASP A 132 -3.77 -12.85 -17.19
C ASP A 132 -4.06 -12.07 -18.49
N LYS A 133 -4.57 -10.84 -18.38
CA LYS A 133 -4.89 -9.98 -19.53
C LYS A 133 -3.67 -9.66 -20.40
N PHE A 134 -2.47 -9.56 -19.81
CA PHE A 134 -1.23 -9.42 -20.59
C PHE A 134 -1.00 -10.63 -21.51
N VAL A 135 -1.18 -11.84 -20.97
CA VAL A 135 -0.95 -13.11 -21.67
C VAL A 135 -2.01 -13.35 -22.74
N GLU A 136 -3.27 -13.09 -22.41
CA GLU A 136 -4.38 -13.20 -23.36
C GLU A 136 -4.20 -12.26 -24.55
N THR A 137 -3.91 -10.98 -24.27
CA THR A 137 -3.71 -9.97 -25.32
C THR A 137 -2.48 -10.30 -26.17
N ALA A 138 -1.40 -10.79 -25.56
CA ALA A 138 -0.19 -11.17 -26.27
C ALA A 138 -0.46 -12.25 -27.31
N LYS A 139 -1.25 -13.27 -26.95
CA LYS A 139 -1.69 -14.32 -27.88
C LYS A 139 -2.60 -13.78 -28.98
N GLU A 140 -3.63 -13.03 -28.60
CA GLU A 140 -4.63 -12.53 -29.55
C GLU A 140 -3.99 -11.63 -30.62
N LYS A 141 -3.09 -10.74 -30.19
CA LYS A 141 -2.46 -9.74 -31.05
C LYS A 141 -1.12 -10.21 -31.63
N LYS A 142 -0.66 -11.42 -31.30
CA LYS A 142 0.68 -11.93 -31.65
C LYS A 142 1.74 -10.86 -31.36
N ALA A 143 1.76 -10.42 -30.10
CA ALA A 143 2.61 -9.32 -29.68
C ALA A 143 4.08 -9.61 -30.00
N THR A 144 4.78 -8.57 -30.44
CA THR A 144 6.23 -8.59 -30.60
C THR A 144 6.93 -8.32 -29.27
N ALA A 145 6.31 -7.51 -28.41
CA ALA A 145 6.81 -7.28 -27.06
C ALA A 145 5.68 -6.98 -26.05
N ILE A 146 5.99 -7.19 -24.77
CA ILE A 146 5.23 -6.69 -23.62
C ILE A 146 6.16 -5.77 -22.84
N SER A 147 5.67 -4.59 -22.45
CA SER A 147 6.33 -3.65 -21.56
C SER A 147 5.47 -3.46 -20.31
N MET A 148 5.92 -3.99 -19.18
CA MET A 148 5.23 -3.86 -17.89
C MET A 148 5.84 -2.73 -17.06
N SER A 149 5.00 -1.96 -16.36
CA SER A 149 5.45 -0.90 -15.45
C SER A 149 4.94 -1.14 -14.03
N THR A 150 5.75 -0.74 -13.04
CA THR A 150 5.34 -0.67 -11.62
C THR A 150 6.13 0.41 -10.90
N LEU A 151 5.47 1.19 -10.06
CA LEU A 151 6.11 2.14 -9.13
C LEU A 151 6.19 1.58 -7.71
N MET A 152 5.36 0.58 -7.37
CA MET A 152 5.32 0.00 -6.03
C MET A 152 6.17 -1.28 -5.96
N THR A 153 6.89 -1.47 -4.86
CA THR A 153 7.69 -2.69 -4.61
C THR A 153 6.81 -3.91 -4.33
N THR A 154 5.62 -3.68 -3.75
CA THR A 154 4.65 -4.73 -3.42
C THR A 154 4.06 -5.41 -4.65
N THR A 155 4.01 -4.73 -5.78
CA THR A 155 3.41 -5.21 -7.05
C THR A 155 4.47 -5.77 -8.02
N MET A 156 5.76 -5.66 -7.69
CA MET A 156 6.87 -6.20 -8.51
C MET A 156 6.71 -7.70 -8.82
N GLY A 157 6.22 -8.49 -7.86
CA GLY A 157 5.99 -9.93 -8.04
C GLY A 157 4.95 -10.27 -9.13
N GLY A 158 4.07 -9.32 -9.47
CA GLY A 158 3.14 -9.47 -10.59
C GLY A 158 3.85 -9.62 -11.93
N MET A 159 5.01 -8.96 -12.12
CA MET A 159 5.80 -9.06 -13.34
C MET A 159 6.38 -10.47 -13.55
N GLU A 160 6.90 -11.08 -12.48
CA GLU A 160 7.39 -12.46 -12.49
C GLU A 160 6.25 -13.42 -12.85
N THR A 161 5.09 -13.23 -12.22
CA THR A 161 3.90 -14.05 -12.47
C THR A 161 3.45 -14.00 -13.94
N VAL A 162 3.45 -12.81 -14.57
CA VAL A 162 3.14 -12.70 -16.01
C VAL A 162 4.16 -13.46 -16.85
N ILE A 163 5.46 -13.36 -16.55
CA ILE A 163 6.51 -14.10 -17.26
C ILE A 163 6.32 -15.61 -17.10
N GLU A 164 5.99 -16.10 -15.91
CA GLU A 164 5.69 -17.50 -15.64
C GLU A 164 4.48 -17.98 -16.47
N GLN A 165 3.39 -17.21 -16.52
CA GLN A 165 2.22 -17.55 -17.34
C GLN A 165 2.54 -17.58 -18.85
N LEU A 166 3.39 -16.67 -19.35
CA LEU A 166 3.88 -16.72 -20.73
C LEU A 166 4.68 -17.99 -21.01
N GLN A 167 5.45 -18.47 -20.04
CA GLN A 167 6.22 -19.72 -20.15
C GLN A 167 5.32 -20.96 -20.12
N GLU A 168 4.33 -21.01 -19.22
CA GLU A 168 3.30 -22.05 -19.16
C GLU A 168 2.57 -22.19 -20.50
N GLU A 169 2.26 -21.05 -21.11
CA GLU A 169 1.61 -20.96 -22.40
C GLU A 169 2.55 -21.19 -23.59
N GLY A 170 3.86 -21.30 -23.33
CA GLY A 170 4.89 -21.56 -24.34
C GLY A 170 5.09 -20.45 -25.34
N ILE A 171 4.72 -19.22 -24.98
CA ILE A 171 4.84 -18.05 -25.84
C ILE A 171 5.90 -17.07 -25.34
N ARG A 172 6.53 -17.34 -24.19
CA ARG A 172 7.59 -16.49 -23.64
C ARG A 172 8.73 -16.24 -24.62
N ASP A 173 9.18 -17.26 -25.36
CA ASP A 173 10.26 -17.12 -26.33
C ASP A 173 9.77 -16.50 -27.67
N SER A 174 8.47 -16.20 -27.82
CA SER A 174 7.89 -15.61 -29.05
C SER A 174 7.90 -14.08 -29.08
N MET A 175 8.33 -13.43 -27.99
CA MET A 175 8.29 -11.98 -27.82
C MET A 175 9.37 -11.48 -26.86
N ILE A 176 9.60 -10.17 -26.88
CA ILE A 176 10.43 -9.48 -25.87
C ILE A 176 9.56 -9.11 -24.66
N VAL A 177 10.06 -9.30 -23.45
CA VAL A 177 9.44 -8.81 -22.21
C VAL A 177 10.36 -7.77 -21.59
N MET A 178 9.90 -6.52 -21.56
CA MET A 178 10.56 -5.43 -20.83
C MET A 178 9.80 -5.10 -19.55
N VAL A 179 10.53 -4.73 -18.52
CA VAL A 179 9.99 -4.26 -17.24
C VAL A 179 10.58 -2.90 -16.89
N GLY A 180 9.84 -2.04 -16.21
CA GLY A 180 10.33 -0.71 -15.83
C GLY A 180 9.52 -0.05 -14.73
N GLY A 181 10.00 1.13 -14.33
CA GLY A 181 9.48 1.90 -13.20
C GLY A 181 10.52 2.07 -12.09
N ALA A 182 10.30 3.02 -11.18
CA ALA A 182 11.33 3.47 -10.23
C ALA A 182 11.99 2.36 -9.38
N PRO A 183 11.26 1.35 -8.85
CA PRO A 183 11.87 0.31 -8.04
C PRO A 183 12.58 -0.79 -8.87
N ILE A 184 12.46 -0.77 -10.20
CA ILE A 184 12.97 -1.83 -11.06
C ILE A 184 14.47 -1.65 -11.30
N SER A 185 15.27 -2.53 -10.71
CA SER A 185 16.70 -2.64 -11.01
C SER A 185 16.95 -3.63 -12.16
N LYS A 186 18.14 -3.54 -12.78
CA LYS A 186 18.60 -4.53 -13.74
C LYS A 186 18.67 -5.92 -13.12
N ASP A 187 19.17 -6.03 -11.89
CA ASP A 187 19.28 -7.31 -11.18
C ASP A 187 17.92 -7.97 -10.96
N PHE A 188 16.89 -7.18 -10.65
CA PHE A 188 15.52 -7.68 -10.55
C PHE A 188 14.96 -8.12 -11.90
N ALA A 189 15.12 -7.30 -12.95
CA ALA A 189 14.68 -7.65 -14.30
C ALA A 189 15.32 -8.98 -14.77
N ASP A 190 16.63 -9.14 -14.54
CA ASP A 190 17.38 -10.34 -14.89
C ASP A 190 16.92 -11.55 -14.05
N SER A 191 16.59 -11.37 -12.76
CA SER A 191 16.20 -12.47 -11.88
C SER A 191 14.84 -13.09 -12.22
N ILE A 192 13.88 -12.27 -12.67
CA ILE A 192 12.55 -12.71 -13.11
C ILE A 192 12.53 -13.17 -14.58
N GLY A 193 13.65 -13.01 -15.29
CA GLY A 193 13.80 -13.41 -16.69
C GLY A 193 13.14 -12.45 -17.69
N ALA A 194 13.12 -11.15 -17.40
CA ALA A 194 12.82 -10.12 -18.40
C ALA A 194 14.01 -9.93 -19.35
N ASP A 195 13.75 -9.48 -20.58
CA ASP A 195 14.77 -9.25 -21.61
C ASP A 195 15.43 -7.87 -21.50
N GLY A 196 14.80 -6.92 -20.81
CA GLY A 196 15.34 -5.58 -20.63
C GLY A 196 14.59 -4.71 -19.62
N THR A 197 15.28 -3.68 -19.17
CA THR A 197 14.75 -2.57 -18.36
C THR A 197 15.46 -1.28 -18.76
N ALA A 198 14.81 -0.14 -18.54
CA ALA A 198 15.34 1.18 -18.85
C ALA A 198 14.99 2.19 -17.74
N GLY A 199 15.88 3.16 -17.53
CA GLY A 199 15.72 4.18 -16.48
C GLY A 199 14.86 5.38 -16.90
N ASP A 200 14.63 5.57 -18.20
CA ASP A 200 13.74 6.60 -18.72
C ASP A 200 13.10 6.16 -20.05
N ALA A 201 12.13 6.94 -20.51
CA ALA A 201 11.32 6.59 -21.65
C ALA A 201 12.10 6.61 -22.99
N SER A 202 13.08 7.49 -23.15
CA SER A 202 13.93 7.54 -24.35
C SER A 202 14.81 6.29 -24.44
N ILE A 203 15.46 5.93 -23.33
CA ILE A 203 16.28 4.71 -23.24
C ILE A 203 15.40 3.46 -23.41
N ALA A 204 14.14 3.49 -22.96
CA ALA A 204 13.21 2.38 -23.18
C ALA A 204 13.00 2.13 -24.68
N VAL A 205 12.80 3.18 -25.49
CA VAL A 205 12.66 3.06 -26.95
C VAL A 205 13.91 2.46 -27.60
N GLU A 206 15.08 2.96 -27.23
CA GLU A 206 16.36 2.43 -27.75
C GLU A 206 16.54 0.95 -27.39
N THR A 207 16.27 0.60 -26.13
CA THR A 207 16.40 -0.76 -25.59
C THR A 207 15.47 -1.71 -26.32
N LEU A 208 14.18 -1.37 -26.44
CA LEU A 208 13.22 -2.22 -27.15
C LEU A 208 13.61 -2.37 -28.61
N THR A 209 14.00 -1.28 -29.27
CA THR A 209 14.39 -1.31 -30.69
C THR A 209 15.59 -2.21 -30.94
N SER A 210 16.59 -2.18 -30.05
CA SER A 210 17.71 -3.12 -30.09
C SER A 210 17.23 -4.56 -29.93
N LEU A 211 16.50 -4.87 -28.85
CA LEU A 211 16.04 -6.24 -28.55
C LEU A 211 15.17 -6.83 -29.65
N VAL A 212 14.26 -6.02 -30.19
CA VAL A 212 13.32 -6.48 -31.21
C VAL A 212 13.99 -6.59 -32.59
N SER A 213 15.11 -5.89 -32.84
CA SER A 213 15.90 -6.08 -34.06
C SER A 213 16.57 -7.46 -34.14
N GLU A 214 16.80 -8.10 -32.98
CA GLU A 214 17.40 -9.43 -32.86
C GLU A 214 16.39 -10.58 -32.98
N LEU A 215 15.09 -10.27 -33.00
CA LEU A 215 14.02 -11.26 -33.08
C LEU A 215 13.94 -11.94 -34.47
N PRO A 216 13.84 -13.29 -34.51
CA PRO A 216 13.52 -14.04 -35.73
C PRO A 216 12.16 -13.66 -36.35
N ALA A 217 12.00 -13.91 -37.65
CA ALA A 217 10.77 -13.57 -38.37
C ALA A 217 9.55 -14.50 -38.11
N ASP A 218 9.74 -15.70 -37.56
CA ASP A 218 8.69 -16.75 -37.42
C ASP A 218 8.50 -17.25 -35.97
N LEU A 219 8.36 -16.29 -35.05
CA LEU A 219 8.30 -16.54 -33.60
C LEU A 219 6.98 -17.13 -33.10
N TRP A 220 5.89 -16.90 -33.82
CA TRP A 220 4.53 -17.34 -33.47
C TRP A 220 4.10 -18.63 -34.18
N SER A 221 5.03 -19.38 -34.77
CA SER A 221 4.72 -20.68 -35.39
C SER A 221 4.42 -21.75 -34.34
N ASP A 222 3.58 -22.72 -34.70
CA ASP A 222 3.26 -23.86 -33.83
C ASP A 222 4.52 -24.63 -33.40
N SER A 223 5.54 -24.70 -34.27
CA SER A 223 6.84 -25.31 -33.95
C SER A 223 7.62 -24.53 -32.90
N SER A 224 7.66 -23.20 -33.00
CA SER A 224 8.35 -22.34 -32.03
C SER A 224 7.68 -22.40 -30.65
N ILE A 225 6.34 -22.34 -30.64
CA ILE A 225 5.55 -22.47 -29.40
C ILE A 225 5.73 -23.85 -28.77
N ALA A 226 5.68 -24.93 -29.57
CA ALA A 226 5.91 -26.28 -29.07
C ALA A 226 7.32 -26.47 -28.48
N ALA A 227 8.35 -25.90 -29.12
CA ALA A 227 9.72 -25.93 -28.63
C ALA A 227 9.87 -25.15 -27.31
N SER A 228 9.26 -23.97 -27.20
CA SER A 228 9.24 -23.18 -25.96
C SER A 228 8.53 -23.94 -24.82
N LYS A 229 7.38 -24.57 -25.09
CA LYS A 229 6.71 -25.47 -24.11
C LYS A 229 7.60 -26.63 -23.66
N MET A 230 8.37 -27.24 -24.57
CA MET A 230 9.29 -28.33 -24.21
C MET A 230 10.42 -27.82 -23.32
N LYS A 231 11.05 -26.70 -23.69
CA LYS A 231 12.10 -26.03 -22.89
C LYS A 231 11.58 -25.68 -21.49
N TYR A 232 10.37 -25.13 -21.39
CA TYR A 232 9.75 -24.83 -20.11
C TYR A 232 9.45 -26.10 -19.29
N LYS A 233 8.89 -27.16 -19.89
CA LYS A 233 8.66 -28.45 -19.22
C LYS A 233 9.95 -29.10 -18.74
N GLU A 234 11.03 -29.01 -19.50
CA GLU A 234 12.36 -29.48 -19.08
C GLU A 234 12.88 -28.66 -17.89
N SER A 235 12.71 -27.33 -17.93
CA SER A 235 13.05 -26.44 -16.82
C SER A 235 12.22 -26.72 -15.57
N LEU A 236 10.92 -27.01 -15.71
CA LEU A 236 10.03 -27.40 -14.63
C LEU A 236 10.35 -28.79 -14.08
N ALA A 237 10.72 -29.74 -14.93
CA ALA A 237 11.17 -31.06 -14.50
C ALA A 237 12.47 -30.98 -13.69
N GLN A 238 13.31 -29.97 -13.95
CA GLN A 238 14.48 -29.64 -13.15
C GLN A 238 14.15 -28.82 -11.90
N LYS A 239 13.13 -27.96 -11.94
CA LYS A 239 12.69 -27.09 -10.82
C LYS A 239 11.72 -27.76 -9.84
N GLY A 240 11.06 -28.87 -10.24
CA GLY A 240 9.96 -29.49 -9.50
C GLY A 240 8.72 -28.59 -9.49
N GLY A 241 7.65 -28.99 -10.17
CA GLY A 241 6.38 -28.25 -10.15
C GLY A 241 5.86 -28.15 -8.71
N LYS A 242 5.81 -26.92 -8.17
CA LYS A 242 5.18 -26.66 -6.89
C LYS A 242 3.74 -26.28 -7.15
N GLU A 243 2.82 -27.11 -6.68
CA GLU A 243 1.45 -26.68 -6.40
C GLU A 243 1.52 -25.39 -5.57
N LYS A 244 0.65 -24.41 -5.84
CA LYS A 244 0.63 -23.14 -5.13
C LYS A 244 0.13 -23.41 -3.70
N ILE A 245 1.09 -23.72 -2.83
CA ILE A 245 0.88 -24.06 -1.43
C ILE A 245 0.66 -22.75 -0.67
N ASP A 246 -0.48 -22.61 0.01
CA ASP A 246 -0.63 -21.57 1.04
C ASP A 246 0.26 -21.95 2.23
N VAL A 247 1.48 -21.41 2.21
CA VAL A 247 2.48 -21.62 3.25
C VAL A 247 1.96 -21.14 4.60
N GLY A 248 1.15 -20.07 4.64
CA GLY A 248 0.54 -19.61 5.87
C GLY A 248 -0.45 -20.63 6.44
N LEU A 249 -1.29 -21.25 5.61
CA LEU A 249 -2.26 -22.25 6.10
C LEU A 249 -1.53 -23.48 6.65
N ILE A 250 -0.51 -23.96 5.94
CA ILE A 250 0.32 -25.08 6.43
C ILE A 250 0.98 -24.72 7.77
N THR A 251 1.55 -23.52 7.87
CA THR A 251 2.22 -23.09 9.11
C THR A 251 1.21 -22.87 10.23
N ALA A 252 0.00 -22.38 9.93
CA ALA A 252 -1.11 -22.25 10.89
C ALA A 252 -1.55 -23.62 11.43
N GLU A 253 -1.73 -24.62 10.56
CA GLU A 253 -2.08 -25.99 10.96
C GLU A 253 -1.01 -26.60 11.86
N LYS A 254 0.26 -26.41 11.51
CA LYS A 254 1.41 -26.84 12.32
C LYS A 254 1.41 -26.16 13.70
N ILE A 255 1.29 -24.82 13.74
CA ILE A 255 1.26 -24.05 14.99
C ILE A 255 0.09 -24.47 15.86
N LYS A 256 -1.09 -24.65 15.27
CA LYS A 256 -2.29 -25.11 15.97
C LYS A 256 -2.10 -26.50 16.57
N ALA A 257 -1.60 -27.44 15.78
CA ALA A 257 -1.32 -28.80 16.24
C ALA A 257 -0.26 -28.81 17.36
N GLU A 258 0.82 -28.04 17.20
CA GLU A 258 1.87 -27.91 18.21
C GLU A 258 1.32 -27.32 19.52
N PHE A 259 0.62 -26.17 19.44
CA PHE A 259 0.04 -25.49 20.59
C PHE A 259 -0.98 -26.35 21.34
N ASP A 260 -1.88 -27.02 20.61
CA ASP A 260 -2.91 -27.87 21.22
C ASP A 260 -2.29 -29.18 21.76
N SER A 261 -1.13 -29.62 21.26
CA SER A 261 -0.37 -30.74 21.83
C SER A 261 0.47 -30.36 23.06
N VAL A 262 1.02 -29.15 23.05
CA VAL A 262 1.90 -28.58 24.07
C VAL A 262 1.62 -27.09 24.14
N VAL A 263 0.94 -26.65 25.20
CA VAL A 263 0.73 -25.22 25.43
C VAL A 263 2.10 -24.57 25.70
N PRO A 264 2.56 -23.63 24.86
CA PRO A 264 3.83 -22.94 25.06
C PRO A 264 3.87 -22.29 26.45
N LYS A 265 5.00 -22.42 27.14
CA LYS A 265 5.19 -21.84 28.48
C LYS A 265 6.10 -20.63 28.40
N PHE A 266 5.49 -19.45 28.37
CA PHE A 266 6.19 -18.19 28.49
C PHE A 266 6.38 -17.81 29.96
N LYS A 267 7.49 -17.13 30.29
CA LYS A 267 7.79 -16.69 31.67
C LYS A 267 7.10 -15.36 31.98
N GLU A 268 5.81 -15.30 31.73
CA GLU A 268 4.99 -14.10 31.89
C GLU A 268 4.40 -14.08 33.30
N THR A 269 4.53 -12.93 33.98
CA THR A 269 3.97 -12.72 35.33
C THR A 269 2.76 -11.79 35.31
N MET A 270 2.48 -11.16 34.17
CA MET A 270 1.31 -10.32 33.95
C MET A 270 0.39 -10.97 32.91
N THR A 271 -0.92 -10.77 33.07
CA THR A 271 -1.87 -11.01 31.99
C THR A 271 -1.64 -10.03 30.84
N LYS A 272 -2.20 -10.33 29.66
CA LYS A 272 -2.10 -9.48 28.46
C LYS A 272 -2.71 -8.09 28.73
N ALA A 273 -3.89 -8.06 29.36
CA ALA A 273 -4.57 -6.83 29.77
C ALA A 273 -3.79 -6.01 30.79
N GLU A 274 -3.22 -6.63 31.83
CA GLU A 274 -2.38 -5.92 32.80
C GLU A 274 -1.15 -5.31 32.12
N ARG A 275 -0.49 -6.06 31.23
CA ARG A 275 0.71 -5.62 30.51
C ARG A 275 0.41 -4.44 29.60
N PHE A 276 -0.60 -4.57 28.76
CA PHE A 276 -1.00 -3.50 27.83
C PHE A 276 -1.45 -2.25 28.58
N GLY A 277 -2.34 -2.38 29.56
CA GLY A 277 -2.83 -1.25 30.36
C GLY A 277 -1.72 -0.56 31.17
N SER A 278 -0.74 -1.32 31.65
CA SER A 278 0.43 -0.76 32.34
C SER A 278 1.36 -0.02 31.39
N ALA A 279 1.59 -0.55 30.19
CA ALA A 279 2.37 0.13 29.15
C ALA A 279 1.72 1.46 28.76
N PHE A 280 0.41 1.49 28.56
CA PHE A 280 -0.36 2.69 28.24
C PHE A 280 -0.16 3.80 29.29
N GLN A 281 -0.03 3.43 30.57
CA GLN A 281 0.15 4.33 31.70
C GLN A 281 1.63 4.54 32.10
N ASP A 282 2.58 4.05 31.30
CA ASP A 282 4.03 4.05 31.57
C ASP A 282 4.41 3.46 32.95
N LYS A 283 3.71 2.39 33.35
CA LYS A 283 3.99 1.62 34.57
C LYS A 283 4.90 0.44 34.25
N LYS A 284 5.63 -0.05 35.25
CA LYS A 284 6.46 -1.26 35.08
C LYS A 284 5.66 -2.43 34.54
N VAL A 285 6.26 -3.13 33.58
CA VAL A 285 5.74 -4.35 32.97
C VAL A 285 6.72 -5.50 33.17
N ASP A 286 6.28 -6.74 32.92
CA ASP A 286 7.18 -7.90 32.89
C ASP A 286 7.99 -7.97 31.58
N ARG A 287 7.42 -7.51 30.47
CA ARG A 287 8.05 -7.26 29.16
C ARG A 287 7.23 -6.22 28.39
N LEU A 288 7.79 -5.62 27.34
CA LEU A 288 6.99 -4.78 26.44
C LEU A 288 5.84 -5.59 25.81
N PRO A 289 4.66 -4.98 25.59
CA PRO A 289 3.58 -5.62 24.84
C PRO A 289 3.98 -5.85 23.38
N VAL A 290 3.37 -6.86 22.75
CA VAL A 290 3.56 -7.22 21.34
C VAL A 290 2.23 -7.51 20.65
N ALA A 291 2.00 -6.91 19.48
CA ALA A 291 0.82 -7.17 18.67
C ALA A 291 1.08 -6.78 17.20
N PRO A 292 1.76 -7.61 16.39
CA PRO A 292 1.83 -7.38 14.95
C PRO A 292 0.42 -7.35 14.35
N LEU A 293 0.21 -6.55 13.30
CA LEU A 293 -1.06 -6.44 12.58
C LEU A 293 -1.25 -7.66 11.66
N ALA A 294 -1.41 -8.85 12.25
CA ALA A 294 -1.63 -10.10 11.53
C ALA A 294 -3.13 -10.37 11.32
N CYS A 295 -3.86 -9.35 10.86
CA CYS A 295 -5.31 -9.30 10.80
C CYS A 295 -5.83 -10.34 9.79
N GLY A 296 -5.62 -10.12 8.50
CA GLY A 296 -5.98 -11.06 7.45
C GLY A 296 -5.26 -12.41 7.57
N VAL A 297 -4.08 -12.47 8.20
CA VAL A 297 -3.35 -13.75 8.41
C VAL A 297 -4.03 -14.65 9.44
N SER A 298 -4.69 -14.06 10.46
CA SER A 298 -5.37 -14.84 11.52
C SER A 298 -6.48 -15.76 10.99
N ARG A 299 -7.02 -15.44 9.81
CA ARG A 299 -7.97 -16.30 9.08
C ARG A 299 -7.46 -17.70 8.89
N LYS A 300 -6.15 -17.91 8.76
CA LYS A 300 -5.53 -19.22 8.47
C LYS A 300 -5.73 -20.26 9.58
N PHE A 301 -6.17 -19.84 10.77
CA PHE A 301 -6.53 -20.75 11.87
C PHE A 301 -8.01 -21.16 11.87
N VAL A 302 -8.82 -20.51 11.03
CA VAL A 302 -10.28 -20.64 10.94
C VAL A 302 -10.66 -21.01 9.50
N PRO A 303 -11.58 -21.95 9.26
CA PRO A 303 -12.02 -22.24 7.90
C PRO A 303 -12.92 -21.11 7.38
N CYS A 304 -12.32 -20.06 6.81
CA CYS A 304 -13.00 -18.91 6.21
C CYS A 304 -12.17 -18.24 5.11
N ALA A 305 -12.84 -17.81 4.04
CA ALA A 305 -12.25 -16.97 3.01
C ALA A 305 -12.02 -15.53 3.51
N TYR A 306 -11.31 -14.69 2.74
CA TYR A 306 -11.13 -13.28 3.14
C TYR A 306 -12.49 -12.58 3.24
N LYS A 307 -13.34 -12.79 2.24
CA LYS A 307 -14.70 -12.25 2.23
C LYS A 307 -15.48 -12.59 3.50
N ASP A 308 -15.37 -13.83 3.99
CA ASP A 308 -16.07 -14.25 5.20
C ASP A 308 -15.54 -13.51 6.43
N TYR A 309 -14.21 -13.39 6.57
CA TYR A 309 -13.58 -12.61 7.64
C TYR A 309 -14.04 -11.16 7.64
N SER A 310 -14.13 -10.55 6.46
CA SER A 310 -14.56 -9.17 6.28
C SER A 310 -16.05 -8.97 6.55
N THR A 311 -16.91 -9.93 6.20
CA THR A 311 -18.38 -9.71 6.13
C THR A 311 -19.17 -10.39 7.24
N SER A 312 -18.60 -11.40 7.91
CA SER A 312 -19.27 -12.16 8.96
C SER A 312 -18.71 -11.82 10.34
N ALA A 313 -19.58 -11.27 11.20
CA ALA A 313 -19.25 -10.93 12.58
C ALA A 313 -18.69 -12.13 13.37
N GLU A 314 -19.27 -13.33 13.20
CA GLU A 314 -18.82 -14.54 13.89
C GLU A 314 -17.44 -15.00 13.40
N LYS A 315 -17.23 -15.05 12.08
CA LYS A 315 -15.95 -15.48 11.50
C LYS A 315 -14.83 -14.52 11.85
N TYR A 316 -15.08 -13.22 11.81
CA TYR A 316 -14.15 -12.20 12.27
C TYR A 316 -13.76 -12.45 13.74
N ALA A 317 -14.74 -12.59 14.62
CA ALA A 317 -14.50 -12.76 16.05
C ALA A 317 -13.74 -14.07 16.37
N ASP A 318 -14.03 -15.16 15.64
CA ASP A 318 -13.29 -16.43 15.74
C ASP A 318 -11.82 -16.26 15.30
N CYS A 319 -11.56 -15.48 14.24
CA CYS A 319 -10.21 -15.19 13.79
C CYS A 319 -9.43 -14.33 14.80
N VAL A 320 -10.09 -13.35 15.44
CA VAL A 320 -9.50 -12.57 16.54
C VAL A 320 -9.08 -13.48 17.69
N GLU A 321 -9.97 -14.36 18.15
CA GLU A 321 -9.67 -15.33 19.22
C GLU A 321 -8.48 -16.22 18.84
N ALA A 322 -8.50 -16.76 17.62
CA ALA A 322 -7.43 -17.61 17.12
C ALA A 322 -6.10 -16.87 17.02
N GLY A 323 -6.09 -15.63 16.52
CA GLY A 323 -4.91 -14.78 16.42
C GLY A 323 -4.29 -14.50 17.78
N ILE A 324 -5.09 -14.06 18.76
CA ILE A 324 -4.63 -13.82 20.14
C ILE A 324 -4.03 -15.10 20.74
N LYS A 325 -4.72 -16.23 20.58
CA LYS A 325 -4.31 -17.53 21.13
C LYS A 325 -3.01 -18.04 20.49
N TYR A 326 -2.99 -18.21 19.17
CA TYR A 326 -1.92 -18.92 18.46
C TYR A 326 -0.71 -18.03 18.16
N PHE A 327 -0.88 -16.71 18.04
CA PHE A 327 0.25 -15.79 17.93
C PHE A 327 0.71 -15.23 19.28
N ASN A 328 0.03 -15.54 20.39
CA ASN A 328 0.33 -15.01 21.73
C ASN A 328 0.37 -13.46 21.80
N MET A 329 -0.50 -12.78 21.06
CA MET A 329 -0.55 -11.31 21.04
C MET A 329 -1.07 -10.74 22.37
N ASP A 330 -0.63 -9.53 22.74
CA ASP A 330 -1.10 -8.84 23.95
C ASP A 330 -2.35 -7.99 23.72
N THR A 331 -2.66 -7.66 22.47
CA THR A 331 -3.92 -7.09 22.00
C THR A 331 -4.13 -7.58 20.57
N PHE A 332 -5.36 -7.58 20.07
CA PHE A 332 -5.61 -7.74 18.64
C PHE A 332 -5.97 -6.38 18.05
N VAL A 333 -5.26 -5.96 17.01
CA VAL A 333 -5.59 -4.75 16.23
C VAL A 333 -6.51 -5.17 15.10
N GLY A 334 -7.80 -4.90 15.25
CA GLY A 334 -8.88 -5.55 14.51
C GLY A 334 -9.25 -4.93 13.16
N LEU A 335 -8.32 -4.89 12.19
CA LEU A 335 -8.62 -4.49 10.82
C LEU A 335 -9.37 -5.60 10.06
N THR A 336 -10.60 -5.36 9.62
CA THR A 336 -11.33 -6.28 8.73
C THR A 336 -10.95 -6.05 7.27
N ASP A 337 -11.08 -4.80 6.83
CA ASP A 337 -10.57 -4.20 5.59
C ASP A 337 -10.81 -2.68 5.65
N LEU A 338 -10.41 -1.97 4.59
CA LEU A 338 -10.61 -0.52 4.43
C LEU A 338 -11.67 -0.22 3.35
N CYS A 339 -12.71 -1.04 3.26
CA CYS A 339 -13.83 -0.84 2.32
C CYS A 339 -15.19 -0.92 3.01
N VAL A 340 -15.26 -0.76 4.33
CA VAL A 340 -16.50 -0.88 5.10
C VAL A 340 -17.42 0.30 4.77
N ASP A 341 -16.92 1.52 4.90
CA ASP A 341 -17.65 2.74 4.57
C ASP A 341 -18.00 2.76 3.08
N ALA A 342 -17.02 2.50 2.22
CA ALA A 342 -17.23 2.52 0.78
C ALA A 342 -18.33 1.56 0.30
N ALA A 343 -18.40 0.35 0.87
CA ALA A 343 -19.45 -0.60 0.55
C ALA A 343 -20.84 -0.08 0.96
N ASP A 344 -20.96 0.57 2.11
CA ASP A 344 -22.22 1.13 2.60
C ASP A 344 -22.69 2.35 1.80
N PHE A 345 -21.74 3.12 1.25
CA PHE A 345 -22.01 4.19 0.29
C PHE A 345 -22.31 3.68 -1.14
N GLY A 346 -22.27 2.35 -1.36
CA GLY A 346 -22.69 1.72 -2.61
C GLY A 346 -21.57 1.32 -3.58
N THR A 347 -20.31 1.47 -3.19
CA THR A 347 -19.17 1.01 -3.99
C THR A 347 -19.06 -0.52 -3.96
N THR A 348 -18.63 -1.12 -5.07
CA THR A 348 -18.41 -2.58 -5.12
C THR A 348 -17.08 -2.92 -4.48
N VAL A 349 -16.95 -4.08 -3.83
CA VAL A 349 -15.70 -4.52 -3.19
C VAL A 349 -15.19 -5.80 -3.84
N ARG A 350 -13.90 -5.79 -4.24
CA ARG A 350 -13.15 -6.97 -4.67
C ARG A 350 -12.55 -7.65 -3.44
N TYR A 351 -12.66 -8.98 -3.36
CA TYR A 351 -12.12 -9.79 -2.26
C TYR A 351 -11.10 -10.82 -2.79
N PRO A 352 -9.84 -10.43 -3.01
CA PRO A 352 -8.78 -11.39 -3.27
C PRO A 352 -8.52 -12.27 -2.03
N GLU A 353 -8.09 -13.52 -2.21
CA GLU A 353 -7.90 -14.44 -1.08
C GLU A 353 -6.57 -14.21 -0.34
N GLU A 354 -5.53 -13.83 -1.08
CA GLU A 354 -4.16 -13.66 -0.58
C GLU A 354 -3.76 -12.17 -0.41
N ASP A 355 -4.68 -11.25 -0.70
CA ASP A 355 -4.47 -9.81 -0.67
C ASP A 355 -5.64 -9.11 0.03
N THR A 356 -5.54 -7.81 0.27
CA THR A 356 -6.56 -7.04 0.99
C THR A 356 -7.75 -6.67 0.06
N PRO A 357 -8.97 -6.57 0.61
CA PRO A 357 -10.12 -6.09 -0.16
C PRO A 357 -9.92 -4.66 -0.66
N ALA A 358 -10.43 -4.39 -1.85
CA ALA A 358 -10.32 -3.09 -2.50
C ALA A 358 -11.67 -2.63 -3.06
N ALA A 359 -11.97 -1.34 -2.91
CA ALA A 359 -13.14 -0.72 -3.49
C ALA A 359 -12.95 -0.55 -5.02
N ILE A 360 -13.97 -0.92 -5.80
CA ILE A 360 -14.01 -0.80 -7.25
C ILE A 360 -15.32 -0.14 -7.69
N GLY A 361 -15.28 0.60 -8.80
CA GLY A 361 -16.45 1.32 -9.32
C GLY A 361 -16.80 2.54 -8.49
N HIS A 362 -15.83 3.44 -8.31
CA HIS A 362 -15.96 4.68 -7.55
C HIS A 362 -17.13 5.55 -8.05
N ILE A 363 -17.73 6.30 -7.13
CA ILE A 363 -18.79 7.25 -7.46
C ILE A 363 -18.19 8.43 -8.24
N GLU A 364 -18.80 8.77 -9.38
CA GLU A 364 -18.28 9.82 -10.26
C GLU A 364 -18.74 11.24 -9.89
N ASP A 365 -19.67 11.41 -8.96
CA ASP A 365 -20.23 12.73 -8.65
C ASP A 365 -20.46 12.90 -7.14
N TYR A 366 -19.75 13.86 -6.54
CA TYR A 366 -19.84 14.18 -5.12
C TYR A 366 -21.28 14.56 -4.68
N GLU A 367 -22.08 15.12 -5.60
CA GLU A 367 -23.46 15.51 -5.31
C GLU A 367 -24.35 14.28 -5.08
N LYS A 368 -24.03 13.15 -5.71
CA LYS A 368 -24.77 11.88 -5.59
C LYS A 368 -24.48 11.12 -4.30
N MET A 369 -23.47 11.51 -3.54
CA MET A 369 -23.19 10.87 -2.25
C MET A 369 -24.31 11.16 -1.26
N GLU A 370 -24.91 10.12 -0.69
CA GLU A 370 -25.88 10.23 0.38
C GLU A 370 -25.34 9.50 1.61
N VAL A 371 -25.49 10.08 2.80
CA VAL A 371 -25.07 9.42 4.04
C VAL A 371 -26.00 8.22 4.26
N PRO A 372 -25.47 6.98 4.30
CA PRO A 372 -26.30 5.79 4.48
C PRO A 372 -26.80 5.70 5.93
N ASP A 373 -27.93 5.00 6.14
CA ASP A 373 -28.37 4.67 7.49
C ASP A 373 -27.52 3.53 8.06
N LEU A 374 -26.93 3.70 9.25
CA LEU A 374 -26.29 2.60 9.98
C LEU A 374 -27.35 1.63 10.53
N LYS A 375 -27.48 0.43 9.93
CA LYS A 375 -28.50 -0.57 10.31
C LYS A 375 -28.11 -1.99 9.94
N GLU A 376 -28.85 -2.97 10.47
CA GLU A 376 -28.69 -4.38 10.09
C GLU A 376 -28.70 -4.56 8.56
N GLY A 377 -27.69 -5.26 8.06
CA GLY A 377 -27.44 -5.45 6.63
C GLY A 377 -26.36 -4.53 6.06
N THR A 378 -25.98 -3.45 6.75
CA THR A 378 -24.79 -2.67 6.38
C THR A 378 -23.52 -3.32 6.89
N ARG A 379 -22.40 -3.04 6.21
CA ARG A 379 -21.07 -3.54 6.56
C ARG A 379 -20.58 -2.92 7.86
N ALA A 380 -20.84 -1.64 8.09
CA ALA A 380 -20.49 -0.98 9.34
C ALA A 380 -21.26 -1.56 10.55
N TYR A 381 -22.54 -1.91 10.38
CA TYR A 381 -23.28 -2.61 11.44
C TYR A 381 -22.65 -3.97 11.74
N ASN A 382 -22.31 -4.76 10.71
CA ASN A 382 -21.63 -6.04 10.89
C ASN A 382 -20.24 -5.87 11.55
N LEU A 383 -19.52 -4.80 11.24
CA LEU A 383 -18.24 -4.47 11.87
C LEU A 383 -18.40 -4.21 13.38
N ILE A 384 -19.43 -3.46 13.79
CA ILE A 384 -19.74 -3.20 15.19
C ILE A 384 -20.09 -4.50 15.92
N GLN A 385 -21.00 -5.31 15.36
CA GLN A 385 -21.38 -6.59 15.97
C GLN A 385 -20.21 -7.59 16.02
N GLY A 386 -19.37 -7.60 14.98
CA GLY A 386 -18.14 -8.38 14.95
C GLY A 386 -17.17 -7.96 16.05
N ASN A 387 -16.95 -6.65 16.25
CA ASN A 387 -16.09 -6.14 17.31
C ASN A 387 -16.66 -6.37 18.71
N LYS A 388 -17.99 -6.39 18.87
CA LYS A 388 -18.64 -6.81 20.13
C LYS A 388 -18.27 -8.25 20.49
N LEU A 389 -18.48 -9.18 19.56
CA LEU A 389 -18.13 -10.59 19.75
C LEU A 389 -16.63 -10.80 19.94
N ALA A 390 -15.81 -10.07 19.18
CA ALA A 390 -14.36 -10.11 19.29
C ALA A 390 -13.87 -9.62 20.66
N THR A 391 -14.48 -8.56 21.18
CA THR A 391 -14.16 -8.02 22.52
C THR A 391 -14.48 -9.05 23.60
N GLU A 392 -15.65 -9.69 23.55
CA GLU A 392 -16.03 -10.76 24.48
C GLU A 392 -15.02 -11.93 24.46
N LYS A 393 -14.61 -12.37 23.25
CA LYS A 393 -13.61 -13.44 23.07
C LYS A 393 -12.22 -13.03 23.53
N ALA A 394 -11.78 -11.81 23.24
CA ALA A 394 -10.48 -11.29 23.68
C ALA A 394 -10.41 -11.23 25.23
N HIS A 395 -11.47 -10.74 25.87
CA HIS A 395 -11.57 -10.67 27.33
C HIS A 395 -11.54 -12.06 27.97
N ALA A 396 -12.15 -13.08 27.34
CA ALA A 396 -12.04 -14.46 27.79
C ALA A 396 -10.59 -15.00 27.79
N LEU A 397 -9.72 -14.42 26.96
CA LEU A 397 -8.28 -14.70 26.92
C LEU A 397 -7.44 -13.73 27.79
N ASN A 398 -8.07 -12.90 28.61
CA ASN A 398 -7.47 -11.80 29.38
C ASN A 398 -6.67 -10.83 28.50
N ALA A 399 -7.09 -10.63 27.25
CA ALA A 399 -6.49 -9.72 26.30
C ALA A 399 -7.43 -8.53 26.00
N PRO A 400 -6.92 -7.30 25.88
CA PRO A 400 -7.68 -6.18 25.35
C PRO A 400 -7.96 -6.37 23.85
N MET A 401 -9.04 -5.74 23.40
CA MET A 401 -9.39 -5.60 21.99
C MET A 401 -9.14 -4.17 21.52
N THR A 402 -8.37 -4.00 20.45
CA THR A 402 -8.22 -2.72 19.74
C THR A 402 -9.01 -2.82 18.44
N ALA A 403 -10.27 -2.36 18.45
CA ALA A 403 -11.05 -2.25 17.22
C ALA A 403 -10.40 -1.23 16.27
N LEU A 404 -10.66 -1.35 14.97
CA LEU A 404 -10.12 -0.45 13.97
C LEU A 404 -11.20 -0.04 12.96
N ILE A 405 -11.23 1.25 12.63
CA ILE A 405 -12.12 1.86 11.64
C ILE A 405 -11.36 2.78 10.68
N GLU A 406 -11.94 3.04 9.52
CA GLU A 406 -11.45 4.02 8.55
C GLU A 406 -11.64 5.46 9.09
N GLY A 407 -10.68 6.33 8.79
CA GLY A 407 -10.86 7.78 8.95
C GLY A 407 -11.71 8.38 7.82
N PRO A 408 -12.31 9.57 8.02
CA PRO A 408 -13.21 10.19 7.04
C PRO A 408 -12.63 10.40 5.64
N MET A 409 -11.34 10.76 5.53
CA MET A 409 -10.68 10.92 4.23
C MET A 409 -10.38 9.57 3.59
N VAL A 410 -10.01 8.56 4.38
CA VAL A 410 -9.82 7.19 3.87
C VAL A 410 -11.13 6.69 3.25
N ALA A 411 -12.24 6.78 3.99
CA ALA A 411 -13.56 6.45 3.48
C ALA A 411 -13.89 7.21 2.18
N LEU A 412 -13.67 8.53 2.14
CA LEU A 412 -13.93 9.34 0.94
C LEU A 412 -13.10 8.89 -0.26
N THR A 413 -11.81 8.63 -0.07
CA THR A 413 -10.92 8.17 -1.15
C THR A 413 -11.27 6.78 -1.66
N GLN A 414 -11.81 5.90 -0.82
CA GLN A 414 -12.30 4.59 -1.24
C GLN A 414 -13.61 4.71 -2.03
N ILE A 415 -14.47 5.67 -1.67
CA ILE A 415 -15.74 5.94 -2.36
C ILE A 415 -15.51 6.59 -3.73
N MET A 416 -14.67 7.62 -3.80
CA MET A 416 -14.56 8.53 -4.95
C MET A 416 -13.28 8.33 -5.78
N GLY A 417 -12.33 7.52 -5.29
CA GLY A 417 -11.00 7.36 -5.87
C GLY A 417 -9.99 8.37 -5.29
N ALA A 418 -8.86 7.87 -4.79
CA ALA A 418 -7.86 8.70 -4.11
C ALA A 418 -7.28 9.81 -5.00
N THR A 419 -6.87 9.46 -6.23
CA THR A 419 -6.32 10.41 -7.21
C THR A 419 -7.24 11.61 -7.41
N ARG A 420 -8.53 11.34 -7.63
CA ARG A 420 -9.51 12.39 -7.86
C ARG A 420 -9.69 13.28 -6.64
N VAL A 421 -9.93 12.68 -5.47
CA VAL A 421 -10.14 13.44 -4.22
C VAL A 421 -8.94 14.33 -3.91
N LEU A 422 -7.72 13.80 -4.07
CA LEU A 422 -6.49 14.54 -3.81
C LEU A 422 -6.25 15.67 -4.81
N SER A 423 -6.58 15.47 -6.10
CA SER A 423 -6.53 16.54 -7.11
C SER A 423 -7.58 17.63 -6.83
N ASP A 424 -8.83 17.22 -6.58
CA ASP A 424 -9.96 18.12 -6.29
C ASP A 424 -9.77 18.91 -4.99
N LEU A 425 -8.95 18.45 -4.03
CA LEU A 425 -8.60 19.25 -2.85
C LEU A 425 -7.92 20.57 -3.22
N ARG A 426 -7.27 20.65 -4.39
CA ARG A 426 -6.63 21.88 -4.88
C ARG A 426 -7.49 22.62 -5.88
N THR A 427 -8.09 21.91 -6.84
CA THR A 427 -8.86 22.54 -7.93
C THR A 427 -10.28 22.92 -7.50
N ASN A 428 -10.92 22.07 -6.70
CA ASN A 428 -12.33 22.20 -6.29
C ASN A 428 -12.53 21.92 -4.78
N PRO A 429 -11.82 22.60 -3.85
CA PRO A 429 -11.81 22.23 -2.43
C PRO A 429 -13.20 22.18 -1.79
N ASP A 430 -14.10 23.10 -2.17
CA ASP A 430 -15.44 23.19 -1.58
C ASP A 430 -16.31 21.94 -1.82
N VAL A 431 -16.16 21.25 -2.96
CA VAL A 431 -16.94 20.02 -3.21
C VAL A 431 -16.37 18.86 -2.40
N VAL A 432 -15.04 18.77 -2.29
CA VAL A 432 -14.39 17.74 -1.48
C VAL A 432 -14.73 17.91 -0.01
N LEU A 433 -14.68 19.14 0.53
CA LEU A 433 -15.00 19.40 1.93
C LEU A 433 -16.45 19.06 2.27
N LYS A 434 -17.40 19.30 1.35
CA LYS A 434 -18.80 18.88 1.52
C LYS A 434 -18.95 17.36 1.49
N ALA A 435 -18.22 16.67 0.62
CA ALA A 435 -18.25 15.22 0.57
C ALA A 435 -17.59 14.58 1.81
N LEU A 436 -16.49 15.17 2.28
CA LEU A 436 -15.80 14.78 3.50
C LEU A 436 -16.67 14.96 4.75
N ASP A 437 -17.52 15.98 4.79
CA ASP A 437 -18.51 16.15 5.86
C ASP A 437 -19.52 15.01 5.92
N LYS A 438 -19.93 14.47 4.74
CA LYS A 438 -20.82 13.31 4.64
C LYS A 438 -20.16 12.04 5.19
N THR A 439 -18.93 11.73 4.77
CA THR A 439 -18.20 10.56 5.29
C THR A 439 -17.89 10.71 6.77
N THR A 440 -17.53 11.92 7.22
CA THR A 440 -17.31 12.20 8.65
C THR A 440 -18.56 11.91 9.48
N THR A 441 -19.73 12.31 8.99
CA THR A 441 -21.00 12.07 9.68
C THR A 441 -21.27 10.58 9.86
N TYR A 442 -21.03 9.77 8.83
CA TYR A 442 -21.17 8.31 8.93
C TYR A 442 -20.13 7.69 9.88
N VAL A 443 -18.86 8.07 9.76
CA VAL A 443 -17.78 7.62 10.66
C VAL A 443 -18.10 7.93 12.13
N GLU A 444 -18.67 9.09 12.45
CA GLU A 444 -19.12 9.42 13.81
C GLU A 444 -20.23 8.48 14.31
N GLU A 445 -21.13 8.02 13.45
CA GLU A 445 -22.14 7.02 13.81
C GLU A 445 -21.51 5.66 14.09
N ILE A 446 -20.55 5.24 13.26
CA ILE A 446 -19.77 4.01 13.48
C ILE A 446 -19.03 4.09 14.81
N MET A 447 -18.36 5.21 15.09
CA MET A 447 -17.66 5.44 16.35
C MET A 447 -18.59 5.33 17.57
N LYS A 448 -19.79 5.91 17.50
CA LYS A 448 -20.79 5.79 18.58
C LYS A 448 -21.21 4.33 18.78
N GLY A 449 -21.52 3.61 17.70
CA GLY A 449 -21.83 2.19 17.77
C GLY A 449 -20.69 1.35 18.36
N MET A 450 -19.44 1.67 18.00
CA MET A 450 -18.26 1.05 18.62
C MET A 450 -18.16 1.33 20.11
N PHE A 451 -18.37 2.58 20.55
CA PHE A 451 -18.26 2.94 21.97
C PHE A 451 -19.43 2.47 22.82
N GLU A 452 -20.64 2.42 22.27
CA GLU A 452 -21.86 2.08 23.00
C GLU A 452 -22.13 0.58 22.99
N GLU A 453 -21.97 -0.08 21.84
CA GLU A 453 -22.33 -1.48 21.64
C GLU A 453 -21.14 -2.44 21.67
N ALA A 454 -20.10 -2.17 20.88
CA ALA A 454 -18.95 -3.09 20.77
C ALA A 454 -18.02 -3.01 21.99
N GLN A 455 -17.90 -1.81 22.56
CA GLN A 455 -17.10 -1.50 23.75
C GLN A 455 -15.68 -2.07 23.76
N PRO A 456 -14.90 -1.95 22.66
CA PRO A 456 -13.52 -2.38 22.66
C PRO A 456 -12.70 -1.55 23.67
N ASP A 457 -11.59 -2.12 24.14
CA ASP A 457 -10.68 -1.42 25.03
C ASP A 457 -10.10 -0.15 24.37
N ASN A 458 -9.78 -0.26 23.07
CA ASN A 458 -9.35 0.85 22.23
C ASN A 458 -10.12 0.87 20.90
N LEU A 459 -10.38 2.06 20.36
CA LEU A 459 -10.84 2.25 18.98
C LEU A 459 -9.74 2.99 18.24
N CYS A 460 -9.11 2.32 17.28
CA CYS A 460 -8.06 2.85 16.44
C CYS A 460 -8.66 3.39 15.14
N MET A 461 -8.29 4.61 14.76
CA MET A 461 -8.72 5.17 13.49
C MET A 461 -7.55 5.23 12.51
N VAL A 462 -7.80 4.80 11.27
CA VAL A 462 -6.80 4.81 10.20
C VAL A 462 -6.80 6.15 9.48
N ASN A 463 -5.70 6.88 9.60
CA ASN A 463 -5.49 8.17 8.95
C ASN A 463 -4.32 8.03 7.95
N LEU A 464 -4.57 7.56 6.73
CA LEU A 464 -3.50 7.27 5.76
C LEU A 464 -2.90 8.53 5.14
N TRP A 465 -3.75 9.42 4.66
CA TRP A 465 -3.37 10.55 3.79
C TRP A 465 -2.74 11.72 4.54
N THR A 466 -2.49 11.55 5.85
CA THR A 466 -2.13 12.61 6.79
C THR A 466 -0.62 12.65 7.02
N ASN A 467 0.15 12.76 5.94
CA ASN A 467 1.60 12.67 5.98
C ASN A 467 2.30 13.67 5.06
N ASN A 468 3.57 13.97 5.38
CA ASN A 468 4.43 14.93 4.68
C ASN A 468 4.84 14.48 3.27
N VAL A 469 4.32 13.36 2.77
CA VAL A 469 4.50 12.89 1.40
C VAL A 469 3.27 13.27 0.57
N ILE A 470 2.06 13.06 1.11
CA ILE A 470 0.80 13.28 0.40
C ILE A 470 0.30 14.72 0.49
N LEU A 471 0.29 15.34 1.67
CA LEU A 471 -0.21 16.70 1.90
C LEU A 471 0.77 17.47 2.76
N SER A 472 0.88 18.79 2.59
CA SER A 472 1.51 19.63 3.61
C SER A 472 0.65 19.68 4.87
N ALA A 473 1.26 19.98 6.03
CA ALA A 473 0.53 20.11 7.29
C ALA A 473 -0.59 21.17 7.21
N ASP A 474 -0.38 22.24 6.44
CA ASP A 474 -1.37 23.31 6.23
C ASP A 474 -2.52 22.85 5.34
N GLU A 475 -2.25 22.11 4.25
CA GLU A 475 -3.29 21.53 3.39
C GLU A 475 -4.12 20.49 4.15
N TYR A 476 -3.46 19.65 4.94
CA TYR A 476 -4.13 18.67 5.76
C TYR A 476 -5.03 19.34 6.83
N MET A 477 -4.55 20.42 7.48
CA MET A 477 -5.37 21.18 8.43
C MET A 477 -6.53 21.94 7.77
N LYS A 478 -6.52 22.16 6.44
CA LYS A 478 -7.66 22.72 5.69
C LYS A 478 -8.72 21.67 5.34
N SER A 479 -8.42 20.38 5.54
CA SER A 479 -9.32 19.26 5.22
C SER A 479 -9.56 18.38 6.45
N GLU A 480 -9.09 17.13 6.47
CA GLU A 480 -9.36 16.16 7.53
C GLU A 480 -8.76 16.58 8.89
N GLY A 481 -7.68 17.36 8.93
CA GLY A 481 -7.09 17.84 10.19
C GLY A 481 -8.04 18.70 11.03
N GLN A 482 -8.92 19.49 10.39
CA GLN A 482 -9.97 20.25 11.08
C GLN A 482 -11.07 19.34 11.64
N ILE A 483 -11.44 18.29 10.90
CA ILE A 483 -12.41 17.29 11.36
C ILE A 483 -11.85 16.53 12.56
N MET A 484 -10.59 16.10 12.49
CA MET A 484 -9.89 15.47 13.61
C MET A 484 -9.93 16.34 14.86
N GLN A 485 -9.62 17.63 14.73
CA GLN A 485 -9.57 18.56 15.85
C GLN A 485 -10.96 18.90 16.42
N ASN A 486 -11.95 19.13 15.57
CA ASN A 486 -13.22 19.74 15.97
C ASN A 486 -14.36 18.74 16.17
N ARG A 487 -14.24 17.54 15.62
CA ARG A 487 -15.30 16.51 15.61
C ARG A 487 -14.85 15.20 16.23
N ILE A 488 -13.78 14.60 15.68
CA ILE A 488 -13.39 13.25 16.06
C ILE A 488 -12.72 13.19 17.45
N ALA A 489 -11.67 13.98 17.71
CA ALA A 489 -11.02 13.99 19.03
C ALA A 489 -11.98 14.40 20.17
N PRO A 490 -12.88 15.38 19.99
CA PRO A 490 -13.95 15.65 20.95
C PRO A 490 -14.88 14.45 21.20
N LEU A 491 -15.18 13.64 20.19
CA LEU A 491 -16.03 12.45 20.33
C LEU A 491 -15.34 11.39 21.20
N TYR A 492 -14.05 11.10 20.97
CA TYR A 492 -13.27 10.23 21.87
C TYR A 492 -13.35 10.71 23.33
N LYS A 493 -13.14 12.01 23.55
CA LYS A 493 -13.22 12.62 24.88
C LYS A 493 -14.61 12.53 25.50
N GLN A 494 -15.67 12.70 24.72
CA GLN A 494 -17.06 12.57 25.19
C GLN A 494 -17.32 11.16 25.78
N TYR A 495 -16.74 10.12 25.18
CA TYR A 495 -16.86 8.74 25.65
C TYR A 495 -15.78 8.32 26.65
N ASN A 496 -14.91 9.23 27.08
CA ASN A 496 -13.76 8.96 27.95
C ASN A 496 -12.89 7.80 27.40
N LYS A 497 -12.64 7.84 26.09
CA LYS A 497 -11.79 6.90 25.36
C LYS A 497 -10.52 7.61 24.89
N PRO A 498 -9.36 6.94 24.89
CA PRO A 498 -8.13 7.52 24.36
C PRO A 498 -8.24 7.70 22.84
N VAL A 499 -7.66 8.78 22.33
CA VAL A 499 -7.49 8.96 20.88
C VAL A 499 -6.38 8.02 20.42
N VAL A 500 -6.74 7.06 19.56
CA VAL A 500 -5.82 6.07 19.00
C VAL A 500 -5.81 6.18 17.48
N ILE A 501 -4.62 6.32 16.91
CA ILE A 501 -4.42 6.54 15.46
C ILE A 501 -3.49 5.48 14.91
N HIS A 502 -3.79 5.00 13.70
CA HIS A 502 -2.87 4.24 12.86
C HIS A 502 -2.59 5.01 11.57
N ASN A 503 -1.33 5.10 11.18
CA ASN A 503 -0.92 5.62 9.88
C ASN A 503 0.26 4.79 9.34
N CYS A 504 -0.01 3.98 8.32
CA CYS A 504 1.00 3.16 7.65
C CYS A 504 1.60 3.78 6.39
N ALA A 505 1.23 5.01 6.02
CA ALA A 505 1.85 5.74 4.92
C ALA A 505 3.19 6.42 5.31
N ASP A 506 3.59 6.28 6.58
CA ASP A 506 4.77 6.92 7.19
C ASP A 506 4.74 8.45 7.16
N ALA A 507 5.79 9.08 7.67
CA ALA A 507 6.05 10.51 7.71
C ALA A 507 4.84 11.38 8.12
N PRO A 508 4.02 10.97 9.11
CA PRO A 508 2.88 11.77 9.50
C PRO A 508 3.33 13.15 9.99
N HIS A 509 2.39 14.08 10.04
CA HIS A 509 2.65 15.39 10.65
C HIS A 509 2.79 15.23 12.18
N TRP A 510 3.97 14.82 12.64
CA TRP A 510 4.23 14.48 14.05
C TRP A 510 3.86 15.60 15.03
N ASP A 511 3.97 16.86 14.63
CA ASP A 511 3.55 18.01 15.44
C ASP A 511 2.03 18.13 15.62
N LEU A 512 1.23 17.50 14.75
CA LEU A 512 -0.24 17.53 14.83
C LEU A 512 -0.81 16.48 15.78
N ILE A 513 -0.10 15.39 16.08
CA ILE A 513 -0.64 14.31 16.92
C ILE A 513 -0.98 14.81 18.33
N SER A 514 -0.18 15.75 18.85
CA SER A 514 -0.43 16.41 20.15
C SER A 514 -1.66 17.32 20.11
N LYS A 515 -2.03 17.90 18.95
CA LYS A 515 -3.25 18.73 18.83
C LYS A 515 -4.53 17.91 19.06
N TRP A 516 -4.50 16.61 18.78
CA TRP A 516 -5.63 15.71 19.00
C TRP A 516 -5.56 14.98 20.34
N ASN A 517 -4.54 15.24 21.17
CA ASN A 517 -4.28 14.51 22.40
C ASN A 517 -4.21 12.99 22.15
N THR A 518 -3.45 12.60 21.12
CA THR A 518 -3.29 11.19 20.75
C THR A 518 -2.53 10.43 21.83
N GLU A 519 -3.14 9.40 22.41
CA GLU A 519 -2.57 8.64 23.52
C GLU A 519 -1.90 7.34 23.06
N TYR A 520 -2.30 6.80 21.90
CA TYR A 520 -1.60 5.70 21.24
C TYR A 520 -1.51 5.92 19.72
N TYR A 521 -0.30 5.83 19.17
CA TYR A 521 -0.03 6.01 17.75
C TYR A 521 0.68 4.78 17.16
N SER A 522 0.02 4.11 16.23
CA SER A 522 0.58 3.02 15.43
C SER A 522 1.16 3.55 14.12
N TYR A 523 2.43 3.25 13.83
CA TYR A 523 3.17 3.87 12.72
C TYR A 523 4.10 2.89 12.00
N THR A 524 4.32 3.15 10.72
CA THR A 524 5.42 2.53 9.97
C THR A 524 6.66 3.42 9.97
N TYR A 525 7.82 2.85 9.66
CA TYR A 525 9.09 3.56 9.55
C TYR A 525 9.88 3.03 8.35
N TYR A 526 10.24 3.94 7.45
CA TYR A 526 11.09 3.71 6.30
C TYR A 526 12.39 4.51 6.46
N PRO A 527 13.52 3.84 6.77
CA PRO A 527 14.81 4.51 6.97
C PRO A 527 15.24 5.40 5.81
N ASP A 528 14.92 4.99 4.58
CA ASP A 528 15.27 5.71 3.35
C ASP A 528 14.44 7.00 3.16
N GLU A 529 13.36 7.17 3.91
CA GLU A 529 12.47 8.35 3.87
C GLU A 529 12.66 9.29 5.06
N ALA A 530 13.74 9.13 5.83
CA ALA A 530 14.01 9.95 7.02
C ALA A 530 14.09 11.47 6.70
N ASN A 531 14.54 11.83 5.49
CA ASN A 531 14.58 13.19 4.98
C ASN A 531 13.17 13.73 4.63
N LYS A 532 12.22 12.86 4.28
CA LYS A 532 10.82 13.20 3.97
C LYS A 532 9.91 13.21 5.20
N GLY A 533 10.46 12.97 6.39
CA GLY A 533 9.73 13.06 7.65
C GLY A 533 9.45 11.73 8.33
N SER A 534 9.93 10.61 7.77
CA SER A 534 9.93 9.32 8.48
C SER A 534 10.76 9.42 9.77
N LYS A 535 10.25 8.84 10.87
CA LYS A 535 10.87 8.92 12.21
C LYS A 535 10.83 7.58 12.90
N ASP A 536 11.96 7.22 13.51
CA ASP A 536 12.12 6.01 14.30
C ASP A 536 11.57 6.20 15.74
N HIS A 537 11.52 5.10 16.49
CA HIS A 537 11.12 5.10 17.90
C HIS A 537 11.97 6.06 18.75
N LYS A 538 13.26 6.26 18.42
CA LYS A 538 14.13 7.14 19.21
C LYS A 538 13.64 8.57 19.15
N TYR A 539 13.38 9.07 17.95
CA TYR A 539 12.79 10.39 17.78
C TYR A 539 11.45 10.48 18.50
N LEU A 540 10.53 9.55 18.21
CA LEU A 540 9.15 9.62 18.70
C LEU A 540 9.04 9.54 20.22
N ILE A 541 9.80 8.65 20.86
CA ILE A 541 9.85 8.54 22.32
C ILE A 541 10.43 9.83 22.92
N ASN A 542 11.52 10.37 22.36
CA ASN A 542 12.17 11.59 22.85
C ASN A 542 11.26 12.82 22.76
N THR A 543 10.46 12.94 21.70
CA THR A 543 9.65 14.14 21.43
C THR A 543 8.23 14.05 21.96
N HIS A 544 7.58 12.89 21.83
CA HIS A 544 6.15 12.72 22.13
C HIS A 544 5.84 11.61 23.15
N GLY A 545 6.83 10.77 23.51
CA GLY A 545 6.64 9.57 24.32
C GLY A 545 6.00 9.79 25.70
N LYS A 546 6.13 11.00 26.29
CA LYS A 546 5.50 11.30 27.58
C LYS A 546 3.97 11.24 27.52
N GLU A 547 3.40 11.72 26.42
CA GLU A 547 1.95 11.80 26.22
C GLU A 547 1.47 10.56 25.47
N THR A 548 2.19 10.16 24.43
CA THR A 548 1.74 9.15 23.46
C THR A 548 2.53 7.85 23.59
N MET A 549 1.83 6.73 23.67
CA MET A 549 2.40 5.40 23.44
C MET A 549 2.58 5.18 21.95
N PHE A 550 3.69 4.57 21.55
CA PHE A 550 3.97 4.23 20.16
C PHE A 550 3.97 2.72 19.94
N GLY A 551 3.63 2.28 18.74
CA GLY A 551 3.83 0.89 18.33
C GLY A 551 3.96 0.73 16.83
N GLY A 552 4.85 -0.16 16.40
CA GLY A 552 5.11 -0.42 14.98
C GLY A 552 6.59 -0.55 14.69
N GLU A 553 7.06 0.13 13.64
CA GLU A 553 8.44 0.14 13.12
C GLU A 553 8.90 -1.12 12.39
N VAL A 554 8.37 -2.30 12.71
CA VAL A 554 8.78 -3.52 12.00
C VAL A 554 8.12 -3.59 10.63
N SER A 555 8.94 -3.60 9.58
CA SER A 555 8.45 -3.67 8.20
C SER A 555 7.65 -4.96 7.94
N PRO A 556 6.44 -4.86 7.34
CA PRO A 556 5.62 -6.03 7.03
C PRO A 556 6.27 -6.98 6.01
N ILE A 557 7.17 -6.48 5.14
CA ILE A 557 7.86 -7.29 4.12
C ILE A 557 8.74 -8.37 4.77
N LEU A 558 9.30 -8.10 5.95
CA LEU A 558 10.14 -9.07 6.68
C LEU A 558 9.36 -10.34 7.08
N PHE A 559 8.03 -10.29 7.12
CA PHE A 559 7.19 -11.43 7.48
C PHE A 559 6.98 -12.40 6.33
N LEU A 560 7.31 -12.01 5.09
CA LEU A 560 7.16 -12.86 3.91
C LEU A 560 8.24 -13.94 3.79
N ASP A 561 9.41 -13.72 4.41
CA ASP A 561 10.54 -14.65 4.31
C ASP A 561 10.42 -15.82 5.31
N ASN A 562 9.84 -16.93 4.84
CA ASN A 562 9.70 -18.15 5.64
C ASN A 562 10.96 -19.04 5.68
N SER A 563 12.11 -18.58 5.17
CA SER A 563 13.35 -19.36 5.21
C SER A 563 13.88 -19.49 6.64
N PRO A 564 14.71 -20.50 6.96
CA PRO A 564 15.41 -20.57 8.23
C PRO A 564 16.20 -19.29 8.54
N GLU A 565 16.80 -18.68 7.52
CA GLU A 565 17.51 -17.40 7.58
C GLU A 565 16.56 -16.25 7.92
N GLY A 566 15.41 -16.15 7.24
CA GLY A 566 14.37 -15.16 7.49
C GLY A 566 13.81 -15.23 8.91
N ILE A 567 13.48 -16.44 9.38
CA ILE A 567 13.03 -16.68 10.75
C ILE A 567 14.13 -16.27 11.75
N SER A 568 15.39 -16.64 11.50
CA SER A 568 16.51 -16.25 12.36
C SER A 568 16.71 -14.73 12.39
N LYS A 569 16.57 -14.07 11.24
CA LYS A 569 16.68 -12.63 11.11
C LYS A 569 15.56 -11.92 11.87
N MET A 570 14.31 -12.35 11.72
CA MET A 570 13.15 -11.80 12.44
C MET A 570 13.36 -11.83 13.96
N LYS A 571 13.89 -12.94 14.50
CA LYS A 571 14.22 -13.06 15.93
C LYS A 571 15.31 -12.08 16.35
N ALA A 572 16.37 -11.97 15.55
CA ALA A 572 17.49 -11.07 15.84
C ALA A 572 17.07 -9.60 15.80
N ASP A 573 16.34 -9.19 14.77
CA ASP A 573 15.82 -7.83 14.60
C ASP A 573 14.85 -7.47 15.74
N THR A 574 13.96 -8.40 16.12
CA THR A 574 13.03 -8.22 17.24
C THR A 574 13.75 -8.02 18.57
N MET A 575 14.87 -8.71 18.80
CA MET A 575 15.71 -8.48 19.98
C MET A 575 16.41 -7.12 19.95
N ALA A 576 16.96 -6.73 18.80
CA ALA A 576 17.62 -5.45 18.62
C ALA A 576 16.65 -4.28 18.82
N LEU A 577 15.43 -4.37 18.28
CA LEU A 577 14.38 -3.37 18.47
C LEU A 577 13.98 -3.25 19.94
N GLN A 578 13.71 -4.37 20.62
CA GLN A 578 13.39 -4.34 22.06
C GLN A 578 14.50 -3.69 22.88
N GLU A 579 15.77 -4.03 22.63
CA GLU A 579 16.90 -3.43 23.35
C GLU A 579 17.00 -1.92 23.08
N SER A 580 16.85 -1.49 21.82
CA SER A 580 16.90 -0.08 21.43
C SER A 580 15.76 0.73 22.06
N VAL A 581 14.52 0.21 22.01
CA VAL A 581 13.35 0.85 22.62
C VAL A 581 13.50 0.95 24.13
N LEU A 582 13.88 -0.12 24.81
CA LEU A 582 14.02 -0.12 26.28
C LEU A 582 15.11 0.84 26.76
N ASN A 583 16.24 0.92 26.06
CA ASN A 583 17.27 1.90 26.37
C ASN A 583 16.75 3.33 26.17
N THR A 584 16.04 3.58 25.07
CA THR A 584 15.45 4.89 24.78
C THR A 584 14.43 5.31 25.84
N LEU A 585 13.53 4.39 26.25
CA LEU A 585 12.58 4.63 27.35
C LEU A 585 13.32 4.98 28.64
N LYS A 586 14.34 4.19 29.00
CA LYS A 586 15.16 4.42 30.21
C LYS A 586 15.83 5.79 30.20
N GLU A 587 16.43 6.18 29.08
CA GLU A 587 17.09 7.47 28.89
C GLU A 587 16.12 8.65 29.07
N ASN A 588 14.84 8.44 28.76
CA ASN A 588 13.76 9.42 28.96
C ASN A 588 13.06 9.31 30.32
N GLY A 589 13.52 8.43 31.22
CA GLY A 589 12.91 8.20 32.53
C GLY A 589 11.57 7.46 32.47
N MET A 590 11.26 6.84 31.34
CA MET A 590 10.05 6.07 31.08
C MET A 590 10.25 4.59 31.38
N GLN A 591 9.16 3.84 31.56
CA GLN A 591 9.18 2.45 32.00
C GLN A 591 8.82 1.47 30.89
N SER A 592 7.82 1.77 30.07
CA SER A 592 7.16 0.72 29.26
C SER A 592 6.27 1.20 28.13
N LYS A 593 6.14 2.52 27.91
CA LYS A 593 5.18 3.13 26.98
C LYS A 593 5.54 2.94 25.49
N TYR A 594 5.61 1.69 25.05
CA TYR A 594 5.84 1.28 23.66
C TYR A 594 5.31 -0.15 23.43
N MET A 595 4.83 -0.46 22.23
CA MET A 595 4.44 -1.81 21.81
C MET A 595 5.23 -2.28 20.60
N ILE A 596 5.83 -3.46 20.70
CA ILE A 596 6.47 -4.11 19.55
C ILE A 596 5.37 -4.54 18.57
N SER A 597 5.41 -4.06 17.34
CA SER A 597 4.37 -4.34 16.36
C SER A 597 4.92 -4.17 14.95
N THR A 598 4.15 -4.55 13.94
CA THR A 598 4.43 -4.18 12.56
C THR A 598 3.97 -2.76 12.27
N GLY A 599 4.65 -2.09 11.35
CA GLY A 599 4.27 -0.74 10.93
C GLY A 599 2.99 -0.66 10.10
N CYS A 600 2.62 -1.77 9.47
CA CYS A 600 1.40 -1.94 8.67
C CYS A 600 0.90 -3.38 8.84
N GLU A 601 -0.22 -3.70 8.20
CA GLU A 601 -0.74 -5.07 8.11
C GLU A 601 0.30 -6.01 7.50
N VAL A 602 0.47 -7.18 8.12
CA VAL A 602 1.23 -8.28 7.51
C VAL A 602 0.40 -8.83 6.35
N PRO A 603 0.97 -9.00 5.14
CA PRO A 603 0.22 -9.45 3.98
C PRO A 603 -0.57 -10.72 4.29
N PRO A 604 -1.84 -10.84 3.87
CA PRO A 604 -2.70 -11.96 4.24
C PRO A 604 -2.11 -13.32 3.85
N GLY A 605 -1.39 -13.37 2.72
CA GLY A 605 -0.67 -14.56 2.27
C GLY A 605 0.60 -14.94 3.02
N ALA A 606 1.05 -14.14 3.99
CA ALA A 606 2.28 -14.39 4.72
C ALA A 606 2.28 -15.73 5.49
N PRO A 607 3.47 -16.32 5.73
CA PRO A 607 3.65 -17.45 6.64
C PRO A 607 3.37 -17.05 8.10
N CYS A 608 2.87 -17.99 8.90
CA CYS A 608 2.62 -17.78 10.34
C CYS A 608 3.88 -17.96 11.21
N ASP A 609 4.91 -18.67 10.71
CA ASP A 609 6.14 -18.94 11.46
C ASP A 609 6.94 -17.64 11.74
N THR A 610 6.94 -16.65 10.83
CA THR A 610 7.62 -15.36 11.04
C THR A 610 6.91 -14.50 12.09
N ILE A 611 5.57 -14.53 12.12
CA ILE A 611 4.76 -13.85 13.15
C ILE A 611 5.06 -14.44 14.53
N THR A 612 5.00 -15.76 14.67
CA THR A 612 5.38 -16.41 15.94
C THR A 612 6.86 -16.20 16.28
N ALA A 613 7.76 -16.11 15.29
CA ALA A 613 9.15 -15.78 15.54
C ALA A 613 9.31 -14.41 16.23
N GLN A 614 8.53 -13.40 15.83
CA GLN A 614 8.51 -12.12 16.54
C GLN A 614 7.85 -12.25 17.92
N THR A 615 6.59 -12.69 17.98
CA THR A 615 5.80 -12.64 19.22
C THR A 615 6.36 -13.55 20.31
N TYR A 616 6.82 -14.75 19.95
CA TYR A 616 7.40 -15.70 20.93
C TYR A 616 8.78 -15.23 21.38
N THR A 617 9.56 -14.56 20.54
CA THR A 617 10.84 -13.96 20.97
C THR A 617 10.61 -12.89 22.03
N VAL A 618 9.62 -12.02 21.83
CA VAL A 618 9.23 -11.03 22.85
C VAL A 618 8.78 -11.73 24.14
N ALA A 619 7.94 -12.76 24.05
CA ALA A 619 7.44 -13.49 25.21
C ALA A 619 8.53 -14.27 25.98
N GLU A 620 9.49 -14.87 25.28
CA GLU A 620 10.54 -15.69 25.88
C GLU A 620 11.72 -14.89 26.43
N LYS A 621 12.15 -13.85 25.70
CA LYS A 621 13.38 -13.10 25.98
C LYS A 621 13.12 -11.72 26.58
N GLY A 622 11.96 -11.14 26.31
CA GLY A 622 11.54 -9.83 26.81
C GLY A 622 11.68 -9.68 28.33
N PRO A 623 11.28 -10.66 29.17
CA PRO A 623 11.36 -10.49 30.62
C PRO A 623 12.77 -10.33 31.18
N GLU A 624 13.74 -11.11 30.68
CA GLU A 624 15.13 -10.98 31.09
C GLU A 624 15.73 -9.66 30.60
N LEU A 625 15.42 -9.28 29.35
CA LEU A 625 15.89 -8.04 28.75
C LEU A 625 15.33 -6.79 29.46
N TYR A 626 14.02 -6.78 29.75
CA TYR A 626 13.35 -5.71 30.48
C TYR A 626 13.98 -5.51 31.86
N LYS A 627 14.13 -6.59 32.64
CA LYS A 627 14.76 -6.55 33.95
C LYS A 627 16.22 -6.08 33.90
N LYS A 628 16.98 -6.48 32.87
CA LYS A 628 18.36 -6.05 32.68
C LYS A 628 18.46 -4.54 32.41
N ILE A 629 17.55 -3.97 31.63
CA ILE A 629 17.62 -2.58 31.18
C ILE A 629 16.88 -1.65 32.15
N ILE A 630 15.60 -1.87 32.40
CA ILE A 630 14.73 -0.97 33.19
C ILE A 630 14.89 -1.22 34.71
N GLY A 631 15.03 -2.49 35.12
CA GLY A 631 15.24 -2.88 36.53
C GLY A 631 14.03 -3.51 37.19
#